data_AF-A0A2A5AWN8-F1
#
_entry.id   AF-A0A2A5AWN8-F1
#
_cell.length_a   1.000
_cell.length_b   1.000
_cell.length_c   1.000
_cell.angle_alpha   90.00
_cell.angle_beta   90.00
_cell.angle_gamma   90.00
#
_symmetry.space_group_name_H-M   'P 1'
#
loop_
_entity.id
_entity.type
_entity.pdbx_description
1 polymer ?
#
loop_
_entity_poly.entity_id
_entity_poly.type
_entity_poly.pdbx_seq_one_letter_code
_entity_poly.pdbx_strand_id
1 'polypeptide(L)'
;MINSTNQEKTTIKSPIPYFKHKELACPQTNQLILADGFAAKLLQLRIAFNQSMIITSCCRSKAYNREVGGHPRSLHVYDKPYHNTDGTCAIDIAVTNTTTKAQLMQLAWNLGWSIGINEKFLHLDRRTDHTNLKQMVFRY
;
A
#
# COMPACT_ATOMS: atom_id res chain seq x y z
N MET A 1 16.60 42.66 18.92
CA MET A 1 16.26 41.54 19.80
C MET A 1 15.52 40.51 18.96
N ILE A 2 16.15 39.34 18.83
CA ILE A 2 15.64 38.00 18.46
C ILE A 2 14.57 37.88 17.35
N ASN A 3 15.05 37.39 16.20
CA ASN A 3 14.26 36.84 15.09
C ASN A 3 13.45 35.62 15.54
N SER A 4 12.13 35.65 15.30
CA SER A 4 11.27 34.48 15.46
C SER A 4 11.47 33.52 14.30
N THR A 5 11.99 32.35 14.64
CA THR A 5 12.37 31.21 13.81
C THR A 5 11.20 30.64 12.99
N ASN A 6 11.42 30.53 11.68
CA ASN A 6 10.70 29.58 10.82
C ASN A 6 10.96 28.17 11.34
N GLN A 7 9.93 27.50 11.85
CA GLN A 7 9.99 26.07 12.12
C GLN A 7 9.98 25.32 10.79
N GLU A 8 11.14 24.82 10.39
CA GLU A 8 11.25 23.84 9.31
C GLU A 8 10.42 22.61 9.67
N LYS A 9 9.40 22.31 8.85
CA LYS A 9 8.70 21.02 8.91
C LYS A 9 9.71 19.93 8.55
N THR A 10 10.23 19.24 9.55
CA THR A 10 11.06 18.04 9.40
C THR A 10 10.31 17.05 8.52
N THR A 11 10.71 17.00 7.25
CA THR A 11 10.10 16.11 6.26
C THR A 11 10.69 14.73 6.51
N ILE A 12 9.97 13.86 7.23
CA ILE A 12 10.40 12.47 7.43
C ILE A 12 10.54 11.83 6.06
N LYS A 13 11.79 11.59 5.63
CA LYS A 13 12.08 10.86 4.39
C LYS A 13 11.61 9.43 4.57
N SER A 14 10.88 8.91 3.58
CA SER A 14 10.46 7.52 3.59
C SER A 14 11.68 6.60 3.53
N PRO A 15 11.67 5.47 4.24
CA PRO A 15 12.69 4.43 4.08
C PRO A 15 12.61 3.73 2.70
N ILE A 16 11.53 3.97 1.94
CA ILE A 16 11.30 3.33 0.63
C ILE A 16 11.41 4.39 -0.47
N PRO A 17 12.38 4.25 -1.41
CA PRO A 17 12.53 5.18 -2.53
C PRO A 17 11.23 5.36 -3.33
N TYR A 18 11.04 6.57 -3.87
CA TYR A 18 9.88 6.97 -4.68
C TYR A 18 8.52 7.02 -3.98
N PHE A 19 8.46 6.69 -2.69
CA PHE A 19 7.28 6.86 -1.84
C PHE A 19 7.59 7.84 -0.72
N LYS A 20 6.60 8.61 -0.28
CA LYS A 20 6.67 9.42 0.95
C LYS A 20 6.09 8.61 2.10
N HIS A 21 6.59 8.84 3.31
CA HIS A 21 6.08 8.16 4.52
C HIS A 21 4.55 8.26 4.61
N LYS A 22 4.02 9.48 4.43
CA LYS A 22 2.57 9.75 4.48
C LYS A 22 1.73 9.01 3.43
N GLU A 23 2.32 8.55 2.32
CA GLU A 23 1.61 7.82 1.28
C GLU A 23 1.40 6.35 1.70
N LEU A 24 2.29 5.83 2.55
CA LEU A 24 2.28 4.43 2.97
C LEU A 24 1.77 4.25 4.41
N ALA A 25 1.96 5.24 5.27
CA ALA A 25 1.60 5.19 6.67
C ALA A 25 0.09 5.24 6.88
N CYS A 26 -0.36 4.68 8.01
CA CYS A 26 -1.74 4.74 8.42
C CYS A 26 -2.14 6.19 8.72
N PRO A 27 -3.21 6.74 8.10
CA PRO A 27 -3.59 8.13 8.29
C PRO A 27 -3.90 8.53 9.73
N GLN A 28 -4.38 7.59 10.54
CA GLN A 28 -4.74 7.87 11.95
C GLN A 28 -3.56 7.77 12.91
N THR A 29 -2.69 6.78 12.73
CA THR A 29 -1.61 6.49 13.68
C THR A 29 -0.25 6.99 13.20
N ASN A 30 -0.15 7.40 11.94
CA ASN A 30 1.09 7.73 11.23
C ASN A 30 2.14 6.60 11.26
N GLN A 31 1.75 5.37 11.62
CA GLN A 31 2.62 4.21 11.65
C GLN A 31 2.75 3.59 10.25
N LEU A 32 3.98 3.21 9.91
CA LEU A 32 4.34 2.48 8.70
C LEU A 32 4.94 1.14 9.13
N ILE A 33 4.11 0.10 9.14
CA ILE A 33 4.50 -1.26 9.55
C ILE A 33 4.14 -2.19 8.39
N LEU A 34 5.15 -2.54 7.61
CA LEU A 34 5.02 -3.41 6.45
C LEU A 34 5.47 -4.82 6.81
N ALA A 35 4.82 -5.81 6.22
CA ALA A 35 5.28 -7.19 6.32
C ALA A 35 6.68 -7.34 5.70
N ASP A 36 7.45 -8.32 6.19
CA ASP A 36 8.84 -8.50 5.76
C ASP A 36 8.96 -8.67 4.23
N GLY A 37 9.92 -8.01 3.60
CA GLY A 37 10.08 -8.03 2.14
C GLY A 37 9.00 -7.31 1.32
N PHE A 38 7.86 -6.87 1.89
CA PHE A 38 6.82 -6.16 1.15
C PHE A 38 7.33 -4.84 0.54
N ALA A 39 8.16 -4.11 1.27
CA ALA A 39 8.82 -2.89 0.79
C ALA A 39 9.65 -3.14 -0.49
N ALA A 40 10.39 -4.26 -0.54
CA ALA A 40 11.19 -4.62 -1.70
C ALA A 40 10.31 -4.96 -2.91
N LYS A 41 9.18 -5.65 -2.69
CA LYS A 41 8.19 -5.94 -3.74
C LYS A 41 7.54 -4.66 -4.27
N LEU A 42 7.18 -3.72 -3.38
CA LEU A 42 6.65 -2.42 -3.78
C LEU A 42 7.65 -1.65 -4.64
N LEU A 43 8.92 -1.64 -4.26
CA LEU A 43 9.97 -0.98 -5.04
C LEU A 43 10.16 -1.64 -6.41
N GLN A 44 10.16 -2.98 -6.47
CA GLN A 44 10.21 -3.73 -7.72
C GLN A 44 9.05 -3.35 -8.65
N LEU A 45 7.81 -3.31 -8.12
CA LEU A 45 6.63 -2.90 -8.88
C LEU A 45 6.76 -1.45 -9.36
N ARG A 46 7.16 -0.52 -8.49
CA ARG A 46 7.33 0.90 -8.81
C ARG A 46 8.32 1.13 -9.94
N ILE A 47 9.48 0.47 -9.88
CA ILE A 47 10.55 0.56 -10.89
C ILE A 47 10.09 -0.06 -12.21
N ALA A 48 9.52 -1.27 -12.17
CA ALA A 48 9.06 -1.94 -13.38
C ALA A 48 7.90 -1.21 -14.07
N PHE A 49 7.03 -0.55 -13.28
CA PHE A 49 5.91 0.19 -13.83
C PHE A 49 6.34 1.50 -14.52
N ASN A 50 7.37 2.16 -13.98
CA ASN A 50 8.00 3.35 -14.55
C ASN A 50 7.03 4.48 -14.97
N GLN A 51 5.87 4.57 -14.33
CA GLN A 51 4.83 5.60 -14.54
C GLN A 51 4.36 6.14 -13.19
N SER A 52 3.66 7.28 -13.14
CA SER A 52 3.13 7.80 -11.86
C SER A 52 2.25 6.76 -11.15
N MET A 53 2.45 6.59 -9.85
CA MET A 53 1.74 5.62 -9.03
C MET A 53 1.17 6.34 -7.81
N ILE A 54 -0.12 6.68 -7.87
CA ILE A 54 -0.80 7.43 -6.81
C ILE A 54 -1.36 6.44 -5.79
N ILE A 55 -0.78 6.42 -4.59
CA ILE A 55 -1.22 5.54 -3.50
C ILE A 55 -2.43 6.16 -2.81
N THR A 56 -3.55 5.42 -2.79
CA THR A 56 -4.77 5.83 -2.09
C THR A 56 -4.88 5.19 -0.72
N SER A 57 -4.24 4.04 -0.50
CA SER A 57 -4.21 3.37 0.79
C SER A 57 -3.06 2.37 0.90
N CYS A 58 -2.50 2.20 2.10
CA CYS A 58 -1.51 1.17 2.39
C CYS A 58 -1.70 0.69 3.83
N CYS A 59 -0.93 1.16 4.81
CA CYS A 59 -1.13 0.75 6.20
C CYS A 59 -2.50 1.16 6.73
N ARG A 60 -3.17 0.26 7.43
CA ARG A 60 -4.35 0.57 8.24
C ARG A 60 -4.20 -0.07 9.61
N SER A 61 -4.51 0.66 10.68
CA SER A 61 -4.77 0.00 11.96
C SER A 61 -6.12 -0.74 11.86
N LYS A 62 -6.37 -1.71 12.74
CA LYS A 62 -7.67 -2.40 12.78
C LYS A 62 -8.82 -1.43 13.05
N ALA A 63 -8.58 -0.41 13.87
CA ALA A 63 -9.53 0.67 14.13
C ALA A 63 -9.84 1.46 12.85
N TYR A 64 -8.80 1.94 12.15
CA TYR A 64 -8.97 2.71 10.92
C TYR A 64 -9.62 1.88 9.81
N ASN A 65 -9.21 0.61 9.66
CA ASN A 65 -9.80 -0.29 8.67
C ASN A 65 -11.30 -0.45 8.89
N ARG A 66 -11.76 -0.56 10.15
CA ARG A 66 -13.20 -0.61 10.47
C ARG A 66 -13.90 0.72 10.14
N GLU A 67 -13.28 1.85 10.44
CA GLU A 67 -13.84 3.18 10.15
C GLU A 67 -14.09 3.41 8.67
N VAL A 68 -13.15 2.99 7.80
CA VAL A 68 -13.29 3.10 6.35
C VAL A 68 -14.13 1.97 5.72
N GLY A 69 -14.80 1.15 6.54
CA GLY A 69 -15.62 0.03 6.06
C GLY A 69 -14.83 -1.12 5.44
N GLY A 70 -13.54 -1.22 5.74
CA GLY A 70 -12.67 -2.28 5.24
C GLY A 70 -13.02 -3.66 5.81
N HIS A 71 -12.76 -4.69 5.02
CA HIS A 71 -13.08 -6.07 5.41
C HIS A 71 -12.28 -6.49 6.68
N PRO A 72 -12.87 -7.25 7.62
CA PRO A 72 -12.18 -7.68 8.86
C PRO A 72 -10.92 -8.52 8.63
N ARG A 73 -10.81 -9.18 7.46
CA ARG A 73 -9.65 -9.97 7.04
C ARG A 73 -8.71 -9.23 6.07
N SER A 74 -8.78 -7.90 6.04
CA SER A 74 -7.97 -7.06 5.16
C SER A 74 -6.47 -7.21 5.43
N LEU A 75 -5.69 -7.32 4.35
CA LEU A 75 -4.22 -7.39 4.37
C LEU A 75 -3.55 -6.02 4.53
N HIS A 76 -4.35 -4.94 4.60
CA HIS A 76 -3.87 -3.62 5.00
C HIS A 76 -3.62 -3.52 6.51
N VAL A 77 -4.24 -4.39 7.31
CA VAL A 77 -4.19 -4.30 8.77
C VAL A 77 -2.82 -4.73 9.28
N TYR A 78 -2.11 -3.86 10.00
CA TYR A 78 -0.77 -4.17 10.53
C TYR A 78 -0.73 -4.52 12.03
N ASP A 79 -1.63 -3.96 12.85
CA ASP A 79 -1.55 -4.02 14.32
C ASP A 79 -2.24 -5.25 14.92
N LYS A 80 -3.35 -5.67 14.34
CA LYS A 80 -4.14 -6.83 14.75
C LYS A 80 -4.60 -7.61 13.51
N PRO A 81 -3.66 -8.11 12.69
CA PRO A 81 -3.99 -8.72 11.42
C PRO A 81 -4.74 -10.05 11.64
N TYR A 82 -5.66 -10.38 10.73
CA TYR A 82 -6.35 -11.66 10.77
C TYR A 82 -5.46 -12.82 10.30
N HIS A 83 -4.64 -12.54 9.28
CA HIS A 83 -3.59 -13.42 8.80
C HIS A 83 -2.30 -13.07 9.55
N ASN A 84 -1.45 -14.05 9.87
CA ASN A 84 -0.20 -13.80 10.58
C ASN A 84 0.87 -13.20 9.64
N THR A 85 0.61 -12.00 9.12
CA THR A 85 1.46 -11.30 8.14
C THR A 85 2.56 -10.45 8.77
N ASP A 86 2.50 -10.25 10.09
CA ASP A 86 3.43 -9.40 10.86
C ASP A 86 3.56 -7.95 10.33
N GLY A 87 2.56 -7.49 9.58
CA GLY A 87 2.49 -6.15 9.02
C GLY A 87 1.56 -6.05 7.80
N THR A 88 1.48 -4.85 7.22
CA THR A 88 0.73 -4.60 5.99
C THR A 88 1.41 -5.27 4.80
N CYS A 89 0.65 -6.03 4.01
CA CYS A 89 1.10 -6.61 2.74
C CYS A 89 0.15 -6.31 1.58
N ALA A 90 -0.58 -5.19 1.67
CA ALA A 90 -1.48 -4.69 0.64
C ALA A 90 -1.35 -3.19 0.40
N ILE A 91 -1.65 -2.76 -0.83
CA ILE A 91 -1.61 -1.38 -1.28
C ILE A 91 -2.75 -1.12 -2.28
N ASP A 92 -3.37 0.04 -2.19
CA ASP A 92 -4.38 0.52 -3.13
C ASP A 92 -3.76 1.63 -3.99
N ILE A 93 -3.87 1.50 -5.31
CA ILE A 93 -3.31 2.44 -6.30
C ILE A 93 -4.43 3.00 -7.15
N ALA A 94 -4.57 4.33 -7.20
CA ALA A 94 -5.55 4.99 -8.05
C ALA A 94 -5.32 4.65 -9.52
N VAL A 95 -6.40 4.47 -10.26
CA VAL A 95 -6.36 4.29 -11.71
C VAL A 95 -7.05 5.46 -12.39
N THR A 96 -6.27 6.25 -13.11
CA THR A 96 -6.74 7.48 -13.76
C THR A 96 -7.26 7.25 -15.17
N ASN A 97 -6.84 6.16 -15.81
CA ASN A 97 -7.32 5.75 -17.13
C ASN A 97 -7.22 4.23 -17.33
N THR A 98 -7.98 3.71 -18.29
CA THR A 98 -8.11 2.27 -18.55
C THR A 98 -6.81 1.62 -19.06
N THR A 99 -6.00 2.34 -19.84
CA THR A 99 -4.74 1.83 -20.38
C THR A 99 -3.72 1.60 -19.27
N THR A 100 -3.48 2.61 -18.44
CA THR A 100 -2.60 2.54 -17.26
C THR A 100 -3.09 1.47 -16.28
N LYS A 101 -4.41 1.34 -16.09
CA LYS A 101 -5.01 0.26 -15.30
C LYS A 101 -4.64 -1.12 -15.84
N ALA A 102 -4.87 -1.37 -17.13
CA ALA A 102 -4.57 -2.65 -17.76
C ALA A 102 -3.07 -2.99 -17.69
N GLN A 103 -2.19 -2.01 -17.95
CA GLN A 103 -0.74 -2.16 -17.85
C GLN A 103 -0.31 -2.51 -16.42
N LEU A 104 -0.81 -1.79 -15.41
CA LEU A 104 -0.49 -2.07 -14.01
C LEU A 104 -0.99 -3.44 -13.58
N MET A 105 -2.20 -3.83 -13.99
CA MET A 105 -2.74 -5.16 -13.71
C MET A 105 -1.87 -6.26 -14.30
N GLN A 106 -1.52 -6.17 -15.59
CA GLN A 106 -0.70 -7.19 -16.25
C GLN A 106 0.69 -7.29 -15.60
N LEU A 107 1.33 -6.16 -15.33
CA LEU A 107 2.62 -6.13 -14.66
C LEU A 107 2.54 -6.72 -13.25
N ALA A 108 1.58 -6.30 -12.44
CA ALA A 108 1.41 -6.79 -11.08
C ALA A 108 1.14 -8.30 -11.06
N TRP A 109 0.31 -8.81 -11.98
CA TRP A 109 0.05 -10.24 -12.13
C TRP A 109 1.33 -11.02 -12.42
N ASN A 110 2.12 -10.57 -13.41
CA ASN A 110 3.39 -11.21 -13.79
C ASN A 110 4.43 -11.17 -12.67
N LEU A 111 4.38 -10.16 -11.80
CA LEU A 111 5.22 -10.07 -10.61
C LEU A 111 4.69 -10.89 -9.42
N GLY A 112 3.57 -11.59 -9.56
CA GLY A 112 3.00 -12.48 -8.54
C GLY A 112 2.05 -11.80 -7.55
N TRP A 113 1.55 -10.60 -7.85
CA TRP A 113 0.58 -9.91 -6.99
C TRP A 113 -0.84 -10.47 -7.19
N SER A 114 -1.62 -10.52 -6.12
CA SER A 114 -3.08 -10.64 -6.24
C SER A 114 -3.69 -9.28 -6.54
N ILE A 115 -4.80 -9.26 -7.27
CA ILE A 115 -5.39 -8.04 -7.83
C ILE A 115 -6.88 -7.97 -7.49
N GLY A 116 -7.25 -7.02 -6.65
CA GLY A 116 -8.63 -6.60 -6.46
C GLY A 116 -8.96 -5.44 -7.39
N ILE A 117 -9.98 -5.61 -8.23
CA ILE A 117 -10.40 -4.62 -9.22
C ILE A 117 -11.56 -3.81 -8.65
N ASN A 118 -11.28 -2.55 -8.33
CA ASN A 118 -12.31 -1.54 -8.06
C ASN A 118 -12.45 -0.61 -9.28
N GLU A 119 -13.51 0.21 -9.31
CA GLU A 119 -13.69 1.24 -10.34
C GLU A 119 -12.59 2.31 -10.28
N LYS A 120 -12.24 2.77 -9.07
CA LYS A 120 -11.36 3.93 -8.85
C LYS A 120 -9.90 3.58 -8.57
N PHE A 121 -9.63 2.34 -8.14
CA PHE A 121 -8.29 1.88 -7.78
C PHE A 121 -8.10 0.39 -8.09
N LEU A 122 -6.86 -0.05 -8.02
CA LEU A 122 -6.49 -1.46 -7.92
C LEU A 122 -5.98 -1.72 -6.51
N HIS A 123 -6.54 -2.73 -5.87
CA HIS A 123 -5.97 -3.33 -4.68
C HIS A 123 -4.93 -4.36 -5.11
N LEU A 124 -3.70 -4.22 -4.62
CA LEU A 124 -2.63 -5.17 -4.87
C LEU A 124 -2.12 -5.70 -3.53
N ASP A 125 -1.97 -7.02 -3.42
CA ASP A 125 -1.43 -7.62 -2.21
C ASP A 125 -0.46 -8.78 -2.50
N ARG A 126 0.41 -9.03 -1.53
CA ARG A 126 1.41 -10.11 -1.53
C ARG A 126 0.97 -11.29 -0.65
N ARG A 127 -0.33 -11.65 -0.67
CA ARG A 127 -0.85 -12.76 0.14
C ARG A 127 -0.08 -14.07 0.01
N THR A 128 0.49 -14.36 -1.15
CA THR A 128 1.26 -15.59 -1.41
C THR A 128 2.57 -15.64 -0.62
N ASP A 129 3.13 -14.48 -0.27
CA ASP A 129 4.41 -14.40 0.43
C ASP A 129 4.23 -14.52 1.96
N HIS A 130 3.00 -14.29 2.45
CA HIS A 130 2.71 -14.15 3.89
C HIS A 130 1.59 -15.08 4.40
N THR A 131 0.90 -15.79 3.51
CA THR A 131 -0.26 -16.62 3.85
C THR A 131 -0.35 -17.83 2.92
N ASN A 132 -1.23 -18.79 3.25
CA ASN A 132 -1.53 -19.93 2.37
C ASN A 132 -2.53 -19.59 1.24
N LEU A 133 -2.89 -18.32 1.07
CA LEU A 133 -3.80 -17.89 0.01
C LEU A 133 -3.08 -17.91 -1.34
N LYS A 134 -3.78 -18.38 -2.36
CA LYS A 134 -3.29 -18.40 -3.74
C LYS A 134 -3.38 -17.01 -4.37
N GLN A 135 -2.49 -16.75 -5.33
CA GLN A 135 -2.61 -15.59 -6.20
C GLN A 135 -3.97 -15.61 -6.92
N MET A 136 -4.66 -14.47 -6.98
CA MET A 136 -5.94 -14.38 -7.66
C MET A 136 -6.28 -12.97 -8.15
N VAL A 137 -7.20 -12.90 -9.12
CA VAL A 137 -7.87 -11.67 -9.53
C VAL A 137 -9.32 -11.73 -9.06
N PHE A 138 -9.82 -10.63 -8.48
CA PHE A 138 -11.18 -10.57 -7.95
C PHE A 138 -11.78 -9.16 -8.05
N ARG A 139 -13.09 -9.05 -7.92
CA ARG A 139 -13.78 -7.75 -7.80
C ARG A 139 -13.62 -7.22 -6.37
N TYR A 140 -13.29 -5.93 -6.24
CA TYR A 140 -13.05 -5.25 -4.98
C TYR A 140 -14.10 -4.19 -4.69
#